data_AF-A0A9N8P2F7-F1
#
_entry.id   AF-A0A9N8P2F7-F1
#
_cell.length_a   1.000
_cell.length_b   1.000
_cell.length_c   1.000
_cell.angle_alpha   90.00
_cell.angle_beta   90.00
_cell.angle_gamma   90.00
#
_symmetry.space_group_name_H-M   'P 1'
#
loop_
_entity.id
_entity.type
_entity.pdbx_description
1 polymer ?
#
loop_
_entity_poly.entity_id
_entity_poly.type
_entity_poly.pdbx_seq_one_letter_code
_entity_poly.pdbx_strand_id
1 'polypeptide(L)'
;MKAVHLLLITLFFAASKSYSQAEVNVITHNSKERYITTTIGYPVQGTYAPIGLKQPITVLNPDGTGTIQAEDLSKQKINWGIECNEDGTPIFKEGFNSKSYTFWYRPVEGNEWFYSQFSIHFVKKKMFLMGERVKEYEDYNVQ
;
A
#
# COMPACT_ATOMS: atom_id res chain seq x y z
N MET A 1 -23.55 -31.44 34.71
CA MET A 1 -24.07 -30.18 34.11
C MET A 1 -23.12 -28.98 34.24
N LYS A 2 -22.19 -28.91 35.22
CA LYS A 2 -21.25 -27.78 35.34
C LYS A 2 -20.08 -27.79 34.34
N ALA A 3 -19.56 -28.96 33.99
CA ALA A 3 -18.41 -29.10 33.08
C ALA A 3 -18.75 -28.82 31.61
N VAL A 4 -19.97 -29.15 31.17
CA VAL A 4 -20.42 -28.93 29.77
C VAL A 4 -20.58 -27.44 29.47
N HIS A 5 -21.05 -26.64 30.44
CA HIS A 5 -21.14 -25.19 30.30
C HIS A 5 -19.77 -24.51 30.25
N LEU A 6 -18.77 -25.05 30.95
CA LEU A 6 -17.40 -24.51 30.90
C LEU A 6 -16.77 -24.71 29.51
N LEU A 7 -17.04 -25.86 28.88
CA LEU A 7 -16.47 -26.23 27.58
C LEU A 7 -17.05 -25.39 26.43
N LEU A 8 -18.32 -24.98 26.54
CA LEU A 8 -18.98 -24.08 25.60
C LEU A 8 -18.43 -22.64 25.64
N ILE A 9 -18.04 -22.14 26.83
CA ILE A 9 -17.49 -20.78 26.98
C ILE A 9 -16.08 -20.68 26.38
N THR A 10 -15.27 -21.73 26.49
CA THR A 10 -13.94 -21.78 25.84
C THR A 10 -14.00 -21.83 24.32
N LEU A 11 -15.06 -22.42 23.73
CA LEU A 11 -15.17 -22.55 22.27
C LEU A 11 -15.45 -21.20 21.58
N PHE A 12 -16.08 -20.25 22.28
CA PHE A 12 -16.38 -18.91 21.75
C PHE A 12 -15.16 -17.96 21.69
N PHE A 13 -14.06 -18.27 22.37
CA PHE A 13 -12.83 -17.45 22.34
C PHE A 13 -11.86 -17.83 21.21
N ALA A 14 -12.10 -18.91 20.47
CA ALA A 14 -11.27 -19.33 19.35
C ALA A 14 -11.63 -18.65 18.01
N ALA A 15 -12.68 -17.82 17.98
CA ALA A 15 -12.98 -16.95 16.84
C ALA A 15 -12.17 -15.65 16.90
N SER A 16 -10.88 -15.75 17.19
CA SER A 16 -9.95 -14.68 16.86
C SER A 16 -9.98 -14.53 15.35
N LYS A 17 -10.58 -13.44 14.86
CA LYS A 17 -10.54 -13.07 13.44
C LYS A 17 -9.08 -13.12 12.98
N SER A 18 -8.74 -14.06 12.10
CA SER A 18 -7.42 -14.15 11.49
C SER A 18 -7.21 -12.93 10.58
N TYR A 19 -6.74 -11.81 11.15
CA TYR A 19 -6.40 -10.56 10.46
C TYR A 19 -5.03 -10.62 9.74
N SER A 20 -4.58 -11.81 9.31
CA SER A 20 -3.21 -11.98 8.82
C SER A 20 -3.07 -12.07 7.30
N GLN A 21 -4.16 -12.06 6.54
CA GLN A 21 -4.08 -12.03 5.07
C GLN A 21 -4.19 -10.60 4.60
N ALA A 22 -3.13 -10.10 3.97
CA ALA A 22 -3.17 -8.80 3.29
C ALA A 22 -4.31 -8.82 2.27
N GLU A 23 -5.10 -7.75 2.21
CA GLU A 23 -6.14 -7.63 1.18
C GLU A 23 -5.47 -7.63 -0.20
N VAL A 24 -5.94 -8.53 -1.08
CA VAL A 24 -5.47 -8.66 -2.47
C VAL A 24 -6.60 -8.33 -3.41
N ASN A 25 -6.34 -7.37 -4.30
CA ASN A 25 -7.26 -6.98 -5.36
C ASN A 25 -6.68 -7.37 -6.72
N VAL A 26 -7.53 -7.91 -7.60
CA VAL A 26 -7.16 -8.27 -8.97
C VAL A 26 -7.40 -7.08 -9.88
N ILE A 27 -6.41 -6.77 -10.73
CA ILE A 27 -6.53 -5.76 -11.78
C ILE A 27 -6.17 -6.35 -13.13
N THR A 28 -6.73 -5.78 -14.20
CA THR A 28 -6.43 -6.18 -15.57
C THR A 28 -5.62 -5.08 -16.23
N HIS A 29 -4.44 -5.42 -16.74
CA HIS A 29 -3.60 -4.51 -17.51
C HIS A 29 -3.00 -5.24 -18.72
N ASN A 30 -3.21 -4.71 -19.93
CA ASN A 30 -2.80 -5.34 -21.20
C ASN A 30 -3.23 -6.81 -21.32
N SER A 31 -4.50 -7.09 -21.00
CA SER A 31 -5.10 -8.43 -21.01
C SER A 31 -4.43 -9.46 -20.09
N LYS A 32 -3.65 -9.00 -19.11
CA LYS A 32 -3.05 -9.83 -18.06
C LYS A 32 -3.62 -9.44 -16.71
N GLU A 33 -3.94 -10.45 -15.91
CA GLU A 33 -4.26 -10.26 -14.51
C GLU A 33 -2.99 -9.92 -13.73
N ARG A 34 -3.16 -9.02 -12.78
CA ARG A 34 -2.15 -8.56 -11.83
C ARG A 34 -2.81 -8.49 -10.47
N TYR A 35 -2.00 -8.65 -9.43
CA TYR A 35 -2.48 -8.63 -8.06
C TYR A 35 -1.86 -7.43 -7.35
N ILE A 36 -2.69 -6.69 -6.62
CA ILE A 36 -2.25 -5.52 -5.87
C ILE A 36 -2.70 -5.58 -4.42
N THR A 37 -1.88 -5.04 -3.53
CA THR A 37 -2.19 -4.88 -2.12
C THR A 37 -1.75 -3.49 -1.62
N THR A 38 -2.38 -2.98 -0.57
CA THR A 38 -1.95 -1.76 0.12
C THR A 38 -1.00 -2.05 1.28
N THR A 39 -0.83 -3.33 1.65
CA THR A 39 -0.09 -3.76 2.84
C THR A 39 1.22 -4.44 2.45
N ILE A 40 2.35 -3.78 2.72
CA ILE A 40 3.69 -4.31 2.36
C ILE A 40 4.66 -4.40 3.55
N GLY A 41 4.15 -4.31 4.78
CA GLY A 41 4.98 -4.27 6.00
C GLY A 41 5.69 -2.94 6.26
N TYR A 42 5.40 -1.91 5.46
CA TYR A 42 5.88 -0.53 5.64
C TYR A 42 4.71 0.45 5.49
N PRO A 43 4.75 1.62 6.15
CA PRO A 43 3.65 2.58 6.10
C PRO A 43 3.63 3.30 4.74
N VAL A 44 3.05 2.72 3.69
CA VAL A 44 2.97 3.34 2.35
C VAL A 44 2.00 4.51 2.31
N GLN A 45 0.88 4.40 3.02
CA GLN A 45 -0.15 5.44 3.15
C GLN A 45 0.42 6.76 3.67
N GLY A 46 -0.19 7.88 3.27
CA GLY A 46 0.18 9.23 3.72
C GLY A 46 0.33 10.20 2.56
N THR A 47 0.94 11.35 2.86
CA THR A 47 1.10 12.46 1.94
C THR A 47 2.52 12.52 1.40
N TYR A 48 2.65 12.52 0.07
CA TYR A 48 3.91 12.68 -0.65
C TYR A 48 3.94 14.03 -1.34
N ALA A 49 5.08 14.73 -1.26
CA ALA A 49 5.30 16.02 -1.91
C ALA A 49 6.67 16.03 -2.60
N PRO A 50 6.90 16.85 -3.64
CA PRO A 50 8.24 17.02 -4.20
C PRO A 50 9.23 17.50 -3.15
N ILE A 51 10.51 17.16 -3.32
CA ILE A 51 11.57 17.54 -2.38
C ILE A 51 11.62 19.07 -2.24
N GLY A 52 11.49 19.56 -1.00
CA GLY A 52 11.56 20.99 -0.69
C GLY A 52 10.29 21.78 -1.00
N LEU A 53 9.24 21.15 -1.52
CA LEU A 53 7.96 21.78 -1.83
C LEU A 53 6.84 21.27 -0.93
N LYS A 54 5.81 22.10 -0.73
CA LYS A 54 4.58 21.69 -0.04
C LYS A 54 3.51 21.13 -0.98
N GLN A 55 3.61 21.43 -2.28
CA GLN A 55 2.67 21.06 -3.34
C GLN A 55 3.42 20.94 -4.68
N PRO A 56 2.86 20.21 -5.66
CA PRO A 56 1.63 19.42 -5.59
C PRO A 56 1.77 18.15 -4.74
N ILE A 57 0.71 17.72 -4.07
CA ILE A 57 0.75 16.52 -3.21
C ILE A 57 0.05 15.31 -3.82
N THR A 58 0.52 14.12 -3.44
CA THR A 58 -0.22 12.86 -3.60
C THR A 58 -0.57 12.30 -2.23
N VAL A 59 -1.84 11.97 -2.01
CA VAL A 59 -2.33 11.37 -0.77
C VAL A 59 -2.76 9.94 -1.06
N LEU A 60 -2.21 8.99 -0.32
CA LEU A 60 -2.56 7.57 -0.38
C LEU A 60 -3.25 7.16 0.92
N ASN A 61 -4.50 6.70 0.84
CA ASN A 61 -5.27 6.21 1.97
C ASN A 61 -5.09 4.68 2.15
N PRO A 62 -5.20 4.14 3.37
CA PRO A 62 -5.00 2.71 3.64
C PRO A 62 -5.92 1.75 2.87
N ASP A 63 -7.11 2.21 2.50
CA ASP A 63 -8.15 1.46 1.79
C ASP A 63 -7.92 1.37 0.28
N GLY A 64 -6.76 1.81 -0.22
CA GLY A 64 -6.44 1.80 -1.63
C GLY A 64 -7.04 2.97 -2.41
N THR A 65 -7.69 3.93 -1.74
CA THR A 65 -8.10 5.19 -2.37
C THR A 65 -7.01 6.26 -2.22
N GLY A 66 -7.06 7.31 -3.03
CA GLY A 66 -6.10 8.40 -2.94
C GLY A 66 -6.44 9.61 -3.81
N THR A 67 -5.52 10.56 -3.86
CA THR A 67 -5.61 11.74 -4.73
C THR A 67 -4.23 12.13 -5.22
N ILE A 68 -4.09 12.38 -6.53
CA ILE A 68 -2.88 12.98 -7.12
C ILE A 68 -3.20 14.43 -7.48
N GLN A 69 -2.31 15.35 -7.13
CA GLN A 69 -2.32 16.71 -7.68
C GLN A 69 -1.36 16.86 -8.85
N ALA A 70 -1.85 17.51 -9.90
CA ALA A 70 -1.01 18.03 -10.98
C ALA A 70 -0.37 19.38 -10.58
N GLU A 71 0.53 19.89 -11.42
CA GLU A 71 1.27 21.14 -11.17
C GLU A 71 0.36 22.36 -11.05
N ASP A 72 -0.76 22.37 -11.77
CA ASP A 72 -1.82 23.39 -11.67
C ASP A 72 -2.71 23.26 -10.42
N LEU A 73 -2.36 22.34 -9.52
CA LEU A 73 -3.06 21.98 -8.28
C LEU A 73 -4.42 21.31 -8.45
N SER A 74 -4.83 21.03 -9.70
CA SER A 74 -6.00 20.20 -9.96
C SER A 74 -5.84 18.84 -9.30
N LYS A 75 -6.95 18.31 -8.75
CA LYS A 75 -6.98 17.08 -7.97
C LYS A 75 -7.69 16.00 -8.76
N GLN A 76 -7.04 14.85 -8.89
CA GLN A 76 -7.65 13.65 -9.44
C GLN A 76 -7.71 12.56 -8.38
N LYS A 77 -8.92 12.05 -8.12
CA LYS A 77 -9.10 10.89 -7.24
C LYS A 77 -8.60 9.63 -7.93
N ILE A 78 -7.92 8.78 -7.18
CA ILE A 78 -7.35 7.53 -7.68
C ILE A 78 -7.72 6.34 -6.80
N ASN A 79 -7.70 5.15 -7.39
CA ASN A 79 -7.45 3.90 -6.67
C ASN A 79 -5.99 3.50 -6.89
N TRP A 80 -5.36 2.85 -5.92
CA TRP A 80 -3.95 2.47 -5.96
C TRP A 80 -3.67 1.15 -5.25
N GLY A 81 -2.51 0.56 -5.55
CA GLY A 81 -1.95 -0.57 -4.82
C GLY A 81 -0.51 -0.85 -5.24
N ILE A 82 0.18 -1.71 -4.50
CA ILE A 82 1.51 -2.23 -4.80
C ILE A 82 1.37 -3.63 -5.38
N GLU A 83 2.08 -3.94 -6.46
CA GLU A 83 2.08 -5.28 -7.05
C GLU A 83 2.51 -6.35 -6.02
N CYS A 84 1.74 -7.43 -5.96
CA CYS A 84 1.99 -8.61 -5.14
C CYS A 84 1.73 -9.90 -5.93
N ASN A 85 2.02 -11.03 -5.30
CA ASN A 85 1.54 -12.33 -5.75
C ASN A 85 0.07 -12.55 -5.32
N GLU A 86 -0.53 -13.65 -5.79
CA GLU A 86 -1.90 -14.07 -5.45
C GLU A 86 -2.15 -14.18 -3.93
N ASP A 87 -1.13 -14.52 -3.16
CA ASP A 87 -1.18 -14.66 -1.70
C ASP A 87 -1.02 -13.32 -0.95
N GLY A 88 -0.83 -12.22 -1.68
CA GLY A 88 -0.60 -10.89 -1.13
C GLY A 88 0.85 -10.58 -0.78
N THR A 89 1.79 -11.49 -1.05
CA THR A 89 3.22 -11.25 -0.84
C THR A 89 3.73 -10.17 -1.81
N PRO A 90 4.23 -9.01 -1.34
CA PRO A 90 4.64 -7.91 -2.21
C PRO A 90 5.82 -8.29 -3.12
N ILE A 91 5.76 -7.86 -4.38
CA ILE A 91 6.84 -8.07 -5.36
C ILE A 91 7.75 -6.85 -5.37
N PHE A 92 9.04 -7.04 -5.10
CA PHE A 92 10.03 -5.97 -5.11
C PHE A 92 11.38 -6.40 -5.70
N LYS A 93 12.15 -5.39 -6.11
CA LYS A 93 13.57 -5.50 -6.46
C LYS A 93 14.39 -4.96 -5.29
N GLU A 94 15.33 -5.77 -4.80
CA GLU A 94 16.27 -5.38 -3.75
C GLU A 94 17.39 -4.50 -4.33
N GLY A 95 17.84 -3.52 -3.55
CA GLY A 95 19.00 -2.68 -3.83
C GLY A 95 19.85 -2.49 -2.58
N PHE A 96 20.98 -1.80 -2.71
CA PHE A 96 21.90 -1.56 -1.59
C PHE A 96 21.30 -0.55 -0.58
N ASN A 97 20.46 -1.04 0.34
CA ASN A 97 19.63 -0.29 1.30
C ASN A 97 18.34 0.32 0.72
N SER A 98 17.73 -0.37 -0.23
CA SER A 98 16.44 0.06 -0.77
C SER A 98 15.62 -1.11 -1.28
N LYS A 99 14.29 -0.97 -1.23
CA LYS A 99 13.36 -1.84 -1.94
C LYS A 99 12.54 -1.03 -2.93
N SER A 100 12.41 -1.54 -4.15
CA SER A 100 11.62 -0.91 -5.21
C SER A 100 10.48 -1.81 -5.63
N TYR A 101 9.27 -1.25 -5.67
CA TYR A 101 8.02 -1.92 -5.96
C TYR A 101 7.37 -1.32 -7.20
N THR A 102 6.50 -2.09 -7.85
CA THR A 102 5.59 -1.58 -8.87
C THR A 102 4.38 -0.98 -8.16
N PHE A 103 4.16 0.32 -8.36
CA PHE A 103 2.98 1.03 -7.86
C PHE A 103 1.96 1.17 -8.98
N TRP A 104 0.78 0.62 -8.76
CA TRP A 104 -0.36 0.72 -9.65
C TRP A 104 -1.31 1.81 -9.18
N TYR A 105 -1.87 2.54 -10.13
CA TYR A 105 -2.93 3.49 -9.85
C TYR A 105 -3.85 3.66 -11.05
N ARG A 106 -5.10 4.04 -10.79
CA ARG A 106 -6.06 4.45 -11.83
C ARG A 106 -6.87 5.65 -11.36
N PRO A 107 -7.21 6.61 -12.23
CA PRO A 107 -8.27 7.57 -11.96
C PRO A 107 -9.57 6.85 -11.65
N VAL A 108 -10.36 7.35 -10.68
CA VAL A 108 -11.67 6.76 -10.36
C VAL A 108 -12.65 6.84 -11.53
N GLU A 109 -12.53 7.88 -12.36
CA GLU A 109 -13.35 8.10 -13.56
C GLU A 109 -12.84 7.33 -14.78
N GLY A 110 -11.66 6.69 -14.68
CA GLY A 110 -11.02 5.95 -15.75
C GLY A 110 -11.07 4.44 -15.55
N ASN A 111 -10.98 3.70 -16.65
CA ASN A 111 -10.93 2.23 -16.63
C ASN A 111 -9.50 1.67 -16.72
N GLU A 112 -8.53 2.51 -17.06
CA GLU A 112 -7.16 2.09 -17.32
C GLU A 112 -6.28 2.20 -16.07
N TRP A 113 -5.53 1.14 -15.80
CA TRP A 113 -4.51 1.10 -14.76
C TRP A 113 -3.16 1.54 -15.33
N PHE A 114 -2.53 2.48 -14.64
CA PHE A 114 -1.18 2.95 -14.90
C PHE A 114 -0.24 2.41 -13.84
N TYR A 115 1.05 2.32 -14.17
CA TYR A 115 2.08 1.94 -13.20
C TYR A 115 3.24 2.92 -13.18
N SER A 116 3.85 3.02 -12.01
CA SER A 116 5.09 3.75 -11.79
C SER A 116 5.92 3.03 -10.73
N GLN A 117 7.02 3.64 -10.29
CA GLN A 117 7.85 3.10 -9.23
C GLN A 117 7.45 3.68 -7.87
N PHE A 118 7.37 2.82 -6.86
CA PHE A 118 7.46 3.17 -5.46
C PHE A 118 8.75 2.61 -4.88
N SER A 119 9.50 3.37 -4.10
CA SER A 119 10.73 2.88 -3.47
C SER A 119 10.87 3.32 -2.02
N ILE A 120 11.54 2.49 -1.22
CA ILE A 120 11.88 2.74 0.17
C ILE A 120 13.40 2.80 0.25
N HIS A 121 13.95 3.85 0.84
CA HIS A 121 15.38 4.00 1.12
C HIS A 121 15.59 3.99 2.64
N PHE A 122 16.19 2.92 3.15
CA PHE A 122 16.26 2.64 4.59
C PHE A 122 17.13 3.65 5.35
N VAL A 123 18.35 3.90 4.87
CA VAL A 123 19.29 4.84 5.51
C VAL A 123 18.74 6.28 5.52
N LYS A 124 18.03 6.67 4.45
CA LYS A 124 17.45 8.02 4.34
C LYS A 124 16.13 8.17 5.08
N LYS A 125 15.53 7.07 5.55
CA LYS A 125 14.18 7.01 6.12
C LYS A 125 13.14 7.69 5.22
N LYS A 126 13.27 7.47 3.91
CA LYS A 126 12.45 8.11 2.87
C LYS A 126 11.81 7.09 1.95
N MET A 127 10.57 7.37 1.58
CA MET A 127 9.81 6.68 0.56
C MET A 127 9.61 7.62 -0.63
N PHE A 128 9.78 7.11 -1.85
CA PHE A 128 9.59 7.86 -3.08
C PHE A 128 8.45 7.24 -3.87
N LEU A 129 7.61 8.11 -4.42
CA LEU A 129 6.44 7.77 -5.21
C LEU A 129 6.53 8.51 -6.55
N MET A 130 6.36 7.78 -7.65
CA MET A 130 6.42 8.34 -9.01
C MET A 130 7.72 9.10 -9.29
N GLY A 131 8.84 8.64 -8.72
CA GLY A 131 10.19 9.19 -8.93
C GLY A 131 10.54 10.45 -8.15
N GLU A 132 9.59 11.37 -7.96
CA GLU A 132 9.90 12.71 -7.42
C GLU A 132 9.22 13.05 -6.08
N ARG A 133 8.09 12.41 -5.77
CA ARG A 133 7.31 12.74 -4.57
C ARG A 133 7.83 11.93 -3.39
N VAL A 134 8.18 12.60 -2.31
CA VAL A 134 8.82 12.00 -1.13
C VAL A 134 7.93 12.07 0.09
N LYS A 135 8.03 11.04 0.93
CA LYS A 135 7.51 11.00 2.29
C LYS A 135 8.58 10.43 3.21
N GLU A 136 8.78 11.06 4.36
CA GLU A 136 9.62 10.50 5.42
C GLU A 136 8.82 9.44 6.20
N TYR A 137 9.50 8.43 6.70
CA TYR A 137 8.87 7.43 7.55
C TYR A 137 9.74 7.14 8.77
N GLU A 138 9.07 6.82 9.88
CA GLU A 138 9.74 6.35 11.08
C GLU A 138 9.83 4.83 11.05
N ASP A 139 11.00 4.28 11.38
CA ASP A 139 11.17 2.85 11.55
C ASP A 139 10.45 2.43 12.84
N TYR A 140 9.28 1.82 12.71
CA TYR A 140 8.58 1.22 13.86
C TYR A 140 9.15 -0.17 14.24
N ASN A 141 10.19 -0.65 13.54
CA ASN A 141 10.81 -1.96 13.72
C ASN A 141 12.20 -1.91 14.38
N VAL A 142 12.60 -0.79 15.01
CA VAL A 142 13.80 -0.77 15.87
C VAL A 142 13.40 -1.22 17.28
N GLN A 143 13.47 -2.52 17.54
CA GLN A 143 13.64 -3.08 18.89
C GLN A 143 15.12 -3.34 19.14
#